data_AF-A0A8I1QF88-F1
#
_entry.id   AF-A0A8I1QF88-F1
#
_cell.length_a   1.000
_cell.length_b   1.000
_cell.length_c   1.000
_cell.angle_alpha   90.00
_cell.angle_beta   90.00
_cell.angle_gamma   90.00
#
_symmetry.space_group_name_H-M   'P 1'
#
loop_
_entity.id
_entity.type
_entity.pdbx_description
1 polymer ?
#
loop_
_entity_poly.entity_id
_entity_poly.type
_entity_poly.pdbx_seq_one_letter_code
_entity_poly.pdbx_strand_id
1 'polypeptide(L)'
;MSSSRKKLYFKAPQKKEKWLVCIRFPKDIKKKLRTQADKDYTGRGKQSLLIEDAVKYYLHTVSDIKWADHERDLDYIELIDDIQEGLNQAPLEGATQVFFTEETKNKILEIEKKIKLTKPLMKDVRTGLIRKAVSIRLSLGDKAFFDSIMKM
;
A
#
# COMPACT_ATOMS: atom_id res chain seq x y z
N MET A 1 -9.74 39.62 -42.45
CA MET A 1 -9.08 38.42 -41.88
C MET A 1 -9.33 38.40 -40.38
N SER A 2 -10.29 37.60 -39.90
CA SER A 2 -10.62 37.53 -38.47
C SER A 2 -9.61 36.66 -37.74
N SER A 3 -8.77 37.28 -36.91
CA SER A 3 -7.86 36.60 -35.98
C SER A 3 -8.67 35.77 -34.98
N SER A 4 -8.73 34.46 -35.20
CA SER A 4 -9.27 33.50 -34.24
C SER A 4 -8.29 33.37 -33.06
N ARG A 5 -8.42 34.25 -32.06
CA ARG A 5 -7.69 34.14 -30.80
C ARG A 5 -8.03 32.80 -30.14
N LYS A 6 -7.10 31.84 -30.17
CA LYS A 6 -7.21 30.58 -29.42
C LYS A 6 -7.29 30.93 -27.93
N LYS A 7 -8.47 30.78 -27.33
CA LYS A 7 -8.64 30.93 -25.88
C LYS A 7 -7.81 29.85 -25.18
N LEU A 8 -6.83 30.25 -24.38
CA LEU A 8 -6.09 29.37 -23.48
C LEU A 8 -7.01 29.02 -22.31
N TYR A 9 -7.46 27.78 -22.27
CA TYR A 9 -8.23 27.26 -21.14
C TYR A 9 -7.26 26.82 -20.04
N PHE A 10 -7.09 27.65 -19.02
CA PHE A 10 -6.45 27.22 -17.78
C PHE A 10 -7.45 26.38 -16.99
N LYS A 11 -7.35 25.05 -17.10
CA LYS A 11 -8.00 24.16 -16.14
C LYS A 11 -7.24 24.28 -14.82
N ALA A 12 -7.94 24.60 -13.73
CA ALA A 12 -7.37 24.49 -12.40
C ALA A 12 -6.80 23.07 -12.24
N PRO A 13 -5.58 22.90 -11.71
CA PRO A 13 -5.02 21.57 -11.50
C PRO A 13 -5.98 20.82 -10.58
N GLN A 14 -6.67 19.82 -11.14
CA GLN A 14 -7.44 18.88 -10.33
C GLN A 14 -6.42 18.16 -9.45
N LYS A 15 -6.33 18.55 -8.17
CA LYS A 15 -5.63 17.75 -7.17
C LYS A 15 -6.36 16.41 -7.16
N LYS A 16 -5.76 15.39 -7.77
CA LYS A 16 -6.17 14.00 -7.51
C LYS A 16 -6.15 13.85 -5.99
N GLU A 17 -7.31 13.61 -5.38
CA GLU A 17 -7.41 13.39 -3.94
C GLU A 17 -6.63 12.12 -3.62
N LYS A 18 -5.36 12.28 -3.28
CA LYS A 18 -4.52 11.19 -2.81
C LYS A 18 -4.58 11.19 -1.30
N TRP A 19 -4.90 10.03 -0.73
CA TRP A 19 -4.90 9.86 0.71
C TRP A 19 -3.46 9.73 1.20
N LEU A 20 -2.98 10.74 1.94
CA LEU A 20 -1.64 10.78 2.51
C LEU A 20 -1.62 10.05 3.85
N VAL A 21 -0.70 9.08 3.99
CA VAL A 21 -0.43 8.35 5.23
C VAL A 21 1.05 8.46 5.57
N CYS A 22 1.35 8.62 6.86
CA CYS A 22 2.71 8.65 7.38
C CYS A 22 3.01 7.34 8.11
N ILE A 23 3.99 6.57 7.62
CA ILE A 23 4.31 5.25 8.16
C ILE A 23 5.78 5.18 8.52
N ARG A 24 6.07 4.73 9.74
CA ARG A 24 7.44 4.46 10.17
C ARG A 24 7.78 3.01 9.83
N PHE A 25 8.93 2.79 9.21
CA PHE A 25 9.44 1.46 8.86
C PHE A 25 10.73 1.17 9.66
N PRO A 26 11.09 -0.12 9.82
CA PRO A 26 12.41 -0.49 10.30
C PRO A 26 13.55 0.11 9.48
N LYS A 27 14.69 0.36 10.12
CA LYS A 27 15.87 1.00 9.49
C LYS A 27 16.36 0.24 8.25
N ASP A 28 16.44 -1.07 8.33
CA ASP A 28 16.87 -1.95 7.24
C ASP A 28 15.86 -1.96 6.09
N ILE A 29 14.56 -2.09 6.39
CA ILE A 29 13.46 -2.02 5.41
C ILE A 29 13.48 -0.66 4.71
N LYS A 30 13.66 0.43 5.45
CA LYS A 30 13.72 1.78 4.88
C LYS A 30 14.90 1.97 3.93
N LYS A 31 16.06 1.41 4.26
CA LYS A 31 17.24 1.42 3.37
C LYS A 31 16.96 0.63 2.09
N LYS A 32 16.44 -0.60 2.22
CA LYS A 32 16.06 -1.45 1.08
C LYS A 32 15.01 -0.79 0.20
N LEU A 33 13.98 -0.20 0.80
CA LEU A 33 12.92 0.55 0.12
C LEU A 33 13.50 1.66 -0.74
N ARG A 34 14.43 2.46 -0.19
CA ARG A 34 15.09 3.52 -0.95
C ARG A 34 15.85 2.96 -2.15
N THR A 35 16.70 1.96 -1.94
CA THR A 35 17.50 1.35 -3.01
C THR A 35 16.62 0.74 -4.10
N GLN A 36 15.60 -0.03 -3.73
CA GLN A 36 14.71 -0.67 -4.68
C GLN A 36 13.85 0.35 -5.43
N ALA A 37 13.33 1.37 -4.73
CA ALA A 37 12.55 2.43 -5.37
C ALA A 37 13.37 3.22 -6.39
N ASP A 38 14.65 3.47 -6.11
CA ASP A 38 15.56 4.15 -7.03
C ASP A 38 15.87 3.33 -8.28
N LYS A 39 15.89 1.99 -8.15
CA LYS A 39 16.08 1.03 -9.27
C LYS A 39 14.81 0.89 -10.12
N ASP A 40 13.66 0.71 -9.49
CA ASP A 40 12.44 0.22 -10.14
C ASP A 40 11.52 1.35 -10.67
N TYR A 41 11.72 2.60 -10.19
CA TYR A 41 10.86 3.73 -10.50
C TYR A 41 11.66 5.00 -10.85
N THR A 42 11.03 5.86 -11.65
CA THR A 42 11.57 7.17 -12.06
C THR A 42 10.71 8.31 -11.53
N GLY A 43 11.29 9.51 -11.40
CA GLY A 43 10.56 10.71 -10.98
C GLY A 43 10.51 10.96 -9.47
N ARG A 44 9.63 11.87 -9.04
CA ARG A 44 9.42 12.19 -7.61
C ARG A 44 8.43 11.21 -6.99
N GLY A 45 8.64 10.84 -5.72
CA GLY A 45 7.71 9.97 -4.99
C GLY A 45 7.86 8.47 -5.27
N LYS A 46 9.01 8.01 -5.78
CA LYS A 46 9.32 6.61 -6.10
C LYS A 46 9.00 5.63 -4.96
N GLN A 47 9.39 5.98 -3.74
CA GLN A 47 9.13 5.16 -2.55
C GLN A 47 7.62 5.02 -2.30
N SER A 48 6.85 6.09 -2.48
CA SER A 48 5.39 6.03 -2.34
C SER A 48 4.76 5.13 -3.40
N LEU A 49 5.27 5.13 -4.63
CA LEU A 49 4.77 4.26 -5.70
C LEU A 49 5.05 2.79 -5.37
N LEU A 50 6.29 2.47 -4.97
CA LEU A 50 6.65 1.11 -4.56
C LEU A 50 5.78 0.62 -3.40
N ILE A 51 5.53 1.47 -2.39
CA ILE A 51 4.66 1.11 -1.27
C ILE A 51 3.21 0.92 -1.73
N GLU A 52 2.68 1.79 -2.59
CA GLU A 52 1.32 1.62 -3.12
C GLU A 52 1.18 0.30 -3.88
N ASP A 53 2.16 -0.05 -4.72
CA ASP A 53 2.15 -1.31 -5.46
C ASP A 53 2.25 -2.50 -4.51
N ALA A 54 3.16 -2.46 -3.52
CA ALA A 54 3.26 -3.48 -2.48
C ALA A 54 1.92 -3.75 -1.78
N VAL A 55 1.21 -2.68 -1.42
CA VAL A 55 -0.09 -2.78 -0.77
C VAL A 55 -1.15 -3.32 -1.73
N LYS A 56 -1.18 -2.88 -3.00
CA LYS A 56 -2.14 -3.42 -3.98
C LYS A 56 -2.00 -4.92 -4.17
N TYR A 57 -0.78 -5.42 -4.25
CA TYR A 57 -0.53 -6.86 -4.33
C TYR A 57 -0.98 -7.58 -3.08
N TYR A 58 -0.63 -7.06 -1.91
CA TYR A 58 -1.06 -7.68 -0.65
C TYR A 58 -2.60 -7.70 -0.51
N LEU A 59 -3.27 -6.64 -0.93
CA LEU A 59 -4.74 -6.59 -0.97
C LEU A 59 -5.33 -7.60 -1.96
N HIS A 60 -4.62 -7.89 -3.06
CA HIS A 60 -5.01 -8.92 -4.03
C HIS A 60 -4.84 -10.32 -3.44
N THR A 61 -3.78 -10.60 -2.66
CA THR A 61 -3.58 -11.93 -2.05
C THR A 61 -4.62 -12.26 -0.99
N VAL A 62 -5.26 -11.25 -0.39
CA VAL A 62 -6.27 -11.45 0.67
C VAL A 62 -7.71 -11.15 0.21
N SER A 63 -7.94 -11.03 -1.10
CA SER A 63 -9.27 -10.71 -1.65
C SER A 63 -10.28 -11.84 -1.45
N ASP A 64 -9.78 -13.08 -1.41
CA ASP A 64 -10.60 -14.29 -1.50
C ASP A 64 -11.01 -14.85 -0.13
N ILE A 65 -10.64 -14.15 0.95
CA ILE A 65 -11.03 -14.50 2.33
C ILE A 65 -12.55 -14.64 2.43
N LYS A 66 -13.00 -15.80 2.93
CA LYS A 66 -14.41 -16.09 3.22
C LYS A 66 -14.80 -15.51 4.58
N TRP A 67 -15.09 -14.22 4.61
CA TRP A 67 -15.42 -13.48 5.83
C TRP A 67 -16.59 -14.07 6.67
N ALA A 68 -17.51 -14.80 6.04
CA ALA A 68 -18.62 -15.45 6.73
C ALA A 68 -18.19 -16.64 7.61
N ASP A 69 -17.09 -17.32 7.27
CA ASP A 69 -16.52 -18.47 8.00
C ASP A 69 -15.03 -18.22 8.29
N HIS A 70 -14.70 -16.98 8.65
CA HIS A 70 -13.33 -16.50 8.75
C HIS A 70 -12.47 -17.28 9.76
N GLU A 71 -13.07 -17.88 10.79
CA GLU A 71 -12.34 -18.67 11.80
C GLU A 71 -11.69 -19.94 11.22
N ARG A 72 -12.18 -20.44 10.09
CA ARG A 72 -11.66 -21.63 9.39
C ARG A 72 -10.87 -21.29 8.14
N ASP A 73 -10.87 -20.02 7.76
CA ASP A 73 -10.21 -19.53 6.56
C ASP A 73 -8.72 -19.29 6.85
N LEU A 74 -7.85 -20.01 6.14
CA LEU A 74 -6.40 -19.94 6.35
C LEU A 74 -5.85 -18.56 5.96
N ASP A 75 -6.38 -17.94 4.92
CA ASP A 75 -5.95 -16.62 4.44
C ASP A 75 -6.33 -15.53 5.45
N TYR A 76 -7.46 -15.69 6.15
CA TYR A 76 -7.80 -14.81 7.27
C TYR A 76 -6.83 -14.97 8.44
N ILE A 77 -6.50 -16.20 8.83
CA ILE A 77 -5.54 -16.45 9.91
C ILE A 77 -4.18 -15.85 9.56
N GLU A 78 -3.69 -16.09 8.34
CA GLU A 78 -2.45 -15.53 7.83
C GLU A 78 -2.49 -14.00 7.83
N LEU A 79 -3.58 -13.37 7.37
CA LEU A 79 -3.74 -11.92 7.40
C LEU A 79 -3.60 -11.34 8.82
N ILE A 80 -4.18 -12.00 9.83
CA ILE A 80 -4.09 -11.56 11.22
C ILE A 80 -2.65 -11.64 11.72
N ASP A 81 -1.96 -12.74 11.46
CA ASP A 81 -0.56 -12.95 11.86
C ASP A 81 0.35 -11.93 11.16
N ASP A 82 0.13 -11.71 9.86
CA ASP A 82 0.85 -10.73 9.05
C ASP A 82 0.73 -9.30 9.57
N ILE A 83 -0.48 -8.89 10.00
CA ILE A 83 -0.69 -7.59 10.63
C ILE A 83 0.09 -7.50 11.95
N GLN A 84 0.05 -8.55 12.78
CA GLN A 84 0.78 -8.57 14.04
C GLN A 84 2.29 -8.52 13.83
N GLU A 85 2.82 -9.29 12.90
CA GLU A 85 4.23 -9.23 12.51
C GLU A 85 4.62 -7.82 12.05
N GLY A 86 3.81 -7.20 11.19
CA GLY A 86 4.02 -5.81 10.75
C GLY A 86 4.02 -4.80 11.91
N LEU A 87 3.18 -5.00 12.92
CA LEU A 87 3.15 -4.15 14.11
C LEU A 87 4.38 -4.36 15.02
N ASN A 88 4.87 -5.61 15.10
CA ASN A 88 6.00 -6.01 15.93
C ASN A 88 7.37 -5.67 15.32
N GLN A 89 7.41 -5.19 14.08
CA GLN A 89 8.63 -4.73 13.44
C GLN A 89 9.28 -3.55 14.20
N ALA A 90 10.55 -3.73 14.59
CA ALA A 90 11.37 -2.74 15.29
C ALA A 90 12.86 -2.93 14.95
N PRO A 91 13.72 -1.91 15.11
CA PRO A 91 13.44 -0.54 15.53
C PRO A 91 12.96 0.36 14.38
N LEU A 92 11.95 1.19 14.65
CA LEU A 92 11.32 2.07 13.66
C LEU A 92 12.06 3.40 13.48
N GLU A 93 12.27 3.85 12.24
CA GLU A 93 13.04 5.06 11.95
C GLU A 93 12.34 6.03 10.98
N GLY A 94 11.95 7.20 11.51
CA GLY A 94 11.40 8.32 10.73
C GLY A 94 10.09 8.00 9.99
N ALA A 95 9.31 9.02 9.66
CA ALA A 95 8.08 8.84 8.88
C ALA A 95 8.38 8.81 7.37
N THR A 96 7.76 7.87 6.66
CA THR A 96 7.69 7.84 5.20
C THR A 96 6.28 8.24 4.79
N GLN A 97 6.19 9.26 3.94
CA GLN A 97 4.93 9.74 3.38
C GLN A 97 4.53 8.89 2.18
N VAL A 98 3.31 8.35 2.22
CA VAL A 98 2.75 7.48 1.20
C VAL A 98 1.42 8.05 0.74
N PHE A 99 1.25 8.13 -0.56
CA PHE A 99 0.03 8.57 -1.21
C PHE A 99 -0.66 7.37 -1.83
N PHE A 100 -1.86 7.05 -1.35
CA PHE A 100 -2.71 6.03 -1.95
C PHE A 100 -3.74 6.65 -2.88
N THR A 101 -4.04 5.96 -3.97
CA THR A 101 -5.25 6.20 -4.77
C THR A 101 -6.50 5.92 -3.95
N GLU A 102 -7.63 6.51 -4.38
CA GLU A 102 -8.91 6.33 -3.71
C GLU A 102 -9.35 4.87 -3.67
N GLU A 103 -9.10 4.11 -4.75
CA GLU A 103 -9.37 2.68 -4.80
C GLU A 103 -8.60 1.90 -3.73
N THR A 104 -7.27 2.07 -3.67
CA THR A 104 -6.42 1.39 -2.68
C THR A 104 -6.81 1.80 -1.26
N LYS A 105 -7.09 3.08 -1.03
CA LYS A 105 -7.61 3.59 0.26
C LYS A 105 -8.88 2.85 0.66
N ASN A 106 -9.87 2.75 -0.22
CA ASN A 106 -11.16 2.15 0.10
C ASN A 106 -11.01 0.67 0.44
N LYS A 107 -10.18 -0.08 -0.30
CA LYS A 107 -9.85 -1.47 0.00
C LYS A 107 -9.17 -1.64 1.38
N ILE A 108 -8.20 -0.79 1.71
CA ILE A 108 -7.56 -0.80 3.04
C ILE A 108 -8.59 -0.57 4.16
N LEU A 109 -9.47 0.42 3.99
CA LEU A 109 -10.49 0.75 4.99
C LEU A 109 -11.55 -0.33 5.13
N GLU A 110 -11.92 -1.01 4.03
CA GLU A 110 -12.83 -2.13 4.07
C GLU A 110 -12.25 -3.30 4.86
N ILE A 111 -10.99 -3.67 4.60
CA ILE A 111 -10.30 -4.71 5.37
C ILE A 111 -10.18 -4.31 6.84
N GLU A 112 -9.78 -3.06 7.14
CA GLU A 112 -9.72 -2.58 8.52
C GLU A 112 -11.08 -2.71 9.22
N LYS A 113 -12.17 -2.37 8.54
CA LYS A 113 -13.53 -2.51 9.08
C LYS A 113 -13.85 -3.98 9.36
N LYS A 114 -13.61 -4.89 8.41
CA LYS A 114 -13.91 -6.32 8.58
C LYS A 114 -13.09 -6.93 9.73
N ILE A 115 -11.80 -6.62 9.81
CA ILE A 115 -10.94 -7.07 10.92
C ILE A 115 -11.40 -6.50 12.25
N LYS A 116 -11.84 -5.24 12.33
CA LYS A 116 -12.37 -4.70 13.59
C LYS A 116 -13.70 -5.33 14.02
N LEU A 117 -14.47 -5.89 13.09
CA LEU A 117 -15.68 -6.63 13.42
C LEU A 117 -15.36 -8.03 13.97
N THR A 118 -14.30 -8.68 13.47
CA THR A 118 -13.92 -10.05 13.88
C THR A 118 -12.89 -10.07 15.02
N LYS A 119 -12.00 -9.07 15.11
CA LYS A 119 -11.00 -8.84 16.16
C LYS A 119 -11.00 -7.37 16.62
N PRO A 120 -11.99 -6.95 17.42
CA PRO A 120 -12.20 -5.54 17.80
C PRO A 120 -11.05 -4.93 18.62
N LEU A 121 -10.25 -5.75 19.31
CA LEU A 121 -9.11 -5.29 20.10
C LEU A 121 -7.85 -5.02 19.26
N MET A 122 -7.84 -5.41 17.98
CA MET A 122 -6.69 -5.18 17.11
C MET A 122 -6.60 -3.70 16.72
N LYS A 123 -5.58 -3.03 17.26
CA LYS A 123 -5.27 -1.62 16.94
C LYS A 123 -4.32 -1.53 15.76
N ASP A 124 -4.32 -0.37 15.10
CA ASP A 124 -3.34 -0.01 14.07
C ASP A 124 -3.24 -0.99 12.87
N VAL A 125 -4.34 -1.69 12.55
CA VAL A 125 -4.46 -2.65 11.43
C VAL A 125 -3.80 -2.14 10.15
N ARG A 126 -4.09 -0.89 9.77
CA ARG A 126 -3.54 -0.25 8.57
C ARG A 126 -2.01 -0.19 8.59
N THR A 127 -1.43 0.16 9.74
CA THR A 127 0.03 0.27 9.91
C THR A 127 0.67 -1.11 9.80
N GLY A 128 0.12 -2.12 10.47
CA GLY A 128 0.62 -3.49 10.40
C GLY A 128 0.56 -4.04 8.97
N LEU A 129 -0.60 -3.93 8.32
CA LEU A 129 -0.83 -4.35 6.95
C LEU A 129 0.18 -3.71 5.98
N ILE A 130 0.34 -2.38 6.03
CA ILE A 130 1.24 -1.70 5.09
C ILE A 130 2.71 -2.06 5.35
N ARG A 131 3.11 -2.22 6.61
CA ARG A 131 4.48 -2.67 6.96
C ARG A 131 4.77 -4.07 6.46
N LYS A 132 3.85 -5.00 6.66
CA LYS A 132 4.01 -6.37 6.19
C LYS A 132 4.00 -6.43 4.66
N ALA A 133 3.07 -5.75 3.99
CA ALA A 133 3.02 -5.67 2.53
C ALA A 133 4.36 -5.19 1.93
N VAL A 134 4.98 -4.16 2.52
CA VAL A 134 6.29 -3.67 2.10
C VAL A 134 7.40 -4.68 2.40
N SER A 135 7.37 -5.33 3.57
CA SER A 135 8.35 -6.38 3.92
C SER A 135 8.32 -7.53 2.91
N ILE A 136 7.12 -8.02 2.57
CA ILE A 136 6.89 -9.03 1.53
C ILE A 136 7.44 -8.52 0.20
N ARG A 137 7.05 -7.32 -0.23
CA ARG A 137 7.48 -6.76 -1.53
C ARG A 137 9.00 -6.64 -1.67
N LEU A 138 9.70 -6.32 -0.58
CA LEU A 138 11.17 -6.21 -0.57
C LEU A 138 11.87 -7.56 -0.46
N SER A 139 11.15 -8.61 -0.09
CA SER A 139 11.64 -9.99 -0.03
C SER A 139 11.35 -10.74 -1.33
N LEU A 140 10.29 -10.35 -2.05
CA LEU A 140 9.98 -10.79 -3.40
C LEU A 140 10.88 -10.08 -4.43
N GLY A 141 11.08 -10.73 -5.58
CA GLY A 141 12.03 -10.36 -6.62
C GLY A 141 11.88 -8.95 -7.24
N ASP A 142 12.46 -8.77 -8.42
CA ASP A 142 12.42 -7.47 -9.08
C ASP A 142 11.02 -7.08 -9.58
N LYS A 143 10.88 -5.84 -10.03
CA LYS A 143 9.60 -5.31 -10.51
C LYS A 143 9.00 -6.16 -11.64
N ALA A 144 9.81 -6.75 -12.51
CA ALA A 144 9.32 -7.56 -13.62
C ALA A 144 8.57 -8.81 -13.14
N PHE A 145 9.11 -9.48 -12.11
CA PHE A 145 8.42 -10.60 -11.44
C PHE A 145 7.10 -10.15 -10.78
N PHE A 146 7.10 -8.98 -10.15
CA PHE A 146 5.90 -8.46 -9.51
C PHE A 146 4.80 -8.10 -10.52
N ASP A 147 5.18 -7.43 -11.60
CA ASP A 147 4.28 -7.02 -12.67
C ASP A 147 3.68 -8.22 -13.42
N SER A 148 4.35 -9.39 -13.43
CA SER A 148 3.79 -10.60 -14.03
C SER A 148 2.67 -11.20 -13.19
N ILE A 149 2.75 -11.12 -11.85
CA ILE A 149 1.68 -11.61 -10.97
C ILE A 149 0.46 -10.69 -11.05
N MET A 150 0.65 -9.37 -11.10
CA MET A 150 -0.44 -8.38 -11.14
C MET A 150 -1.13 -8.25 -12.51
N LYS A 151 -0.65 -8.95 -13.55
CA LYS A 151 -1.25 -8.97 -14.89
C LYS A 151 -2.11 -10.22 -15.16
N MET A 152 -2.11 -11.19 -14.26
CA MET A 152 -3.10 -12.28 -14.24
C MET A 152 -4.44 -11.76 -13.74
#